data_AF-A0A7S3YAZ3-F1
#
_entry.id   AF-A0A7S3YAZ3-F1
#
_cell.length_a   1.000
_cell.length_b   1.000
_cell.length_c   1.000
_cell.angle_alpha   90.00
_cell.angle_beta   90.00
_cell.angle_gamma   90.00
#
_symmetry.space_group_name_H-M   'P 1'
#
loop_
_entity.id
_entity.type
_entity.pdbx_description
1 polymer ?
#
loop_
_entity_poly.entity_id
_entity_poly.type
_entity_poly.pdbx_seq_one_letter_code
_entity_poly.pdbx_strand_id
1 'polypeptide(L)'
;SIFTLTARYQIIDKKKYDRGMLDEAKKSTKIGMKEAEAILDQALDGNIYTKTEQGTWAYIKDTFNFDAGVKEHLEEQLGDFLKKQEARAAASEASMDDGEDAGEMEEEGDEENEEEKTAESKRKKQKTN
;
A
#
# COMPACT_ATOMS: atom_id res chain seq x y z
N SER A 1 21.98 20.22 -5.40
CA SER A 1 21.89 18.75 -5.36
C SER A 1 20.44 18.38 -5.60
N ILE A 2 20.12 17.76 -6.73
CA ILE A 2 18.75 17.31 -7.07
C ILE A 2 18.67 15.81 -6.81
N PHE A 3 18.21 15.44 -5.61
CA PHE A 3 18.11 14.04 -5.18
C PHE A 3 16.69 13.51 -5.44
N THR A 4 16.29 13.47 -6.71
CA THR A 4 14.98 12.94 -7.14
C THR A 4 15.02 11.41 -7.14
N LEU A 5 14.69 10.79 -6.01
CA LEU A 5 14.46 9.34 -5.89
C LEU A 5 12.98 9.07 -5.56
N THR A 6 12.18 9.46 -6.55
CA THR A 6 10.71 9.49 -6.69
C THR A 6 10.02 8.12 -6.74
N ALA A 7 10.54 7.12 -6.03
CA ALA A 7 9.88 5.81 -5.93
C ALA A 7 8.74 5.89 -4.89
N ARG A 8 7.48 5.93 -5.36
CA ARG A 8 6.27 5.89 -4.48
C ARG A 8 6.07 4.55 -3.77
N TYR A 9 6.61 3.46 -4.32
CA TYR A 9 6.47 2.11 -3.77
C TYR A 9 7.81 1.51 -3.37
N GLN A 10 7.80 0.67 -2.34
CA GLN A 10 8.90 -0.20 -1.95
C GLN A 10 8.52 -1.67 -2.21
N ILE A 11 9.45 -2.47 -2.74
CA ILE A 11 9.25 -3.92 -2.91
C ILE A 11 9.94 -4.64 -1.75
N ILE A 12 9.20 -5.47 -1.02
CA ILE A 12 9.72 -6.35 0.05
C ILE A 12 9.10 -7.73 -0.18
N ASP A 13 9.92 -8.79 -0.20
CA ASP A 13 9.50 -10.17 -0.46
C ASP A 13 8.57 -10.33 -1.68
N LYS A 14 8.96 -9.69 -2.79
CA LYS A 14 8.21 -9.61 -4.07
C LYS A 14 6.84 -8.92 -4.02
N LYS A 15 6.40 -8.43 -2.85
CA LYS A 15 5.17 -7.64 -2.69
C LYS A 15 5.49 -6.15 -2.80
N LYS A 16 4.59 -5.39 -3.43
CA LYS A 16 4.64 -3.92 -3.49
C LYS A 16 3.94 -3.34 -2.27
N TYR A 17 4.56 -2.34 -1.67
CA TYR A 17 4.05 -1.61 -0.51
C TYR A 17 4.19 -0.11 -0.75
N ASP A 18 3.33 0.69 -0.14
CA ASP A 18 3.45 2.14 -0.15
C ASP A 18 4.71 2.58 0.61
N ARG A 19 5.50 3.46 0.01
CA ARG A 19 6.75 3.91 0.61
C ARG A 19 6.53 4.99 1.66
N GLY A 20 5.55 5.87 1.50
CA GLY A 20 5.24 6.92 2.47
C GLY A 20 4.89 6.34 3.82
N MET A 21 3.89 5.45 3.86
CA MET A 21 3.49 4.71 5.06
C MET A 21 4.67 3.96 5.72
N LEU A 22 5.51 3.29 4.93
CA LEU A 22 6.67 2.58 5.44
C LEU A 22 7.77 3.50 5.96
N ASP A 23 8.02 4.64 5.32
CA ASP A 23 9.05 5.59 5.73
C ASP A 23 8.60 6.39 6.96
N GLU A 24 7.29 6.66 7.15
CA GLU A 24 6.74 7.15 8.43
C GLU A 24 6.91 6.11 9.56
N ALA A 25 6.52 4.85 9.34
CA ALA A 25 6.65 3.79 10.34
C ALA A 25 8.10 3.54 10.79
N LYS A 26 9.09 3.78 9.91
CA LYS A 26 10.53 3.64 10.22
C LYS A 26 11.12 4.80 11.04
N LYS A 27 10.44 5.95 11.19
CA LYS A 27 10.99 7.12 11.91
C LYS A 27 11.15 6.86 13.41
N SER A 28 10.29 6.02 13.98
CA SER A 28 10.25 5.73 15.41
C SER A 28 10.41 4.23 15.65
N THR A 29 11.06 3.86 16.75
CA THR A 29 11.22 2.44 17.15
C THR A 29 9.93 1.81 17.66
N LYS A 30 8.93 2.64 17.96
CA LYS A 30 7.58 2.29 18.36
C LYS A 30 6.63 3.34 17.78
N ILE A 31 5.50 2.92 17.24
CA ILE A 31 4.49 3.79 16.63
C ILE A 31 3.59 4.33 17.75
N GLY A 32 3.72 5.62 18.04
CA GLY A 32 2.81 6.38 18.89
C GLY A 32 1.67 7.01 18.07
N MET A 33 0.79 7.78 18.73
CA MET A 33 -0.34 8.43 18.08
C MET A 33 0.08 9.39 16.95
N LYS A 34 1.21 10.09 17.11
CA LYS A 34 1.68 11.05 16.11
C LYS A 34 2.19 10.37 14.84
N GLU A 35 2.93 9.28 14.97
CA GLU A 35 3.35 8.45 13.84
C GLU A 35 2.15 7.74 13.21
N ALA A 36 1.17 7.33 14.02
CA ALA A 36 -0.07 6.73 13.54
C ALA A 36 -0.90 7.68 12.67
N GLU A 37 -1.08 8.94 13.10
CA GLU A 37 -1.70 10.01 12.30
C GLU A 37 -0.95 10.22 10.98
N ALA A 38 0.39 10.31 11.01
CA ALA A 38 1.18 10.46 9.79
C ALA A 38 1.08 9.25 8.83
N ILE A 39 1.04 8.01 9.35
CA ILE A 39 0.80 6.80 8.55
C ILE A 39 -0.60 6.84 7.93
N LEU A 40 -1.61 7.31 8.67
CA LEU A 40 -2.98 7.42 8.18
C LEU A 40 -3.11 8.48 7.08
N ASP A 41 -2.48 9.64 7.25
CA ASP A 41 -2.43 10.70 6.24
C ASP A 41 -1.80 10.21 4.92
N GLN A 42 -0.76 9.36 5.00
CA GLN A 42 -0.18 8.70 3.82
C GLN A 42 -1.11 7.61 3.25
N ALA A 43 -1.79 6.83 4.09
CA ALA A 43 -2.68 5.76 3.67
C ALA A 43 -3.98 6.24 3.02
N LEU A 44 -4.42 7.47 3.32
CA LEU A 44 -5.65 8.08 2.84
C LEU A 44 -5.42 9.23 1.85
N ASP A 45 -4.18 9.43 1.37
CA ASP A 45 -3.87 10.42 0.33
C ASP A 45 -4.72 10.17 -0.93
N GLY A 46 -5.13 11.26 -1.58
CA GLY A 46 -6.09 11.21 -2.69
C GLY A 46 -7.51 10.73 -2.30
N ASN A 47 -7.81 10.51 -1.02
CA ASN A 47 -9.09 9.98 -0.53
C ASN A 47 -9.42 8.58 -1.13
N ILE A 48 -8.42 7.71 -1.30
CA ILE A 48 -8.61 6.34 -1.76
C ILE A 48 -7.72 5.38 -0.95
N TYR A 49 -8.34 4.37 -0.32
CA TYR A 49 -7.62 3.28 0.34
C TYR A 49 -7.64 2.02 -0.55
N THR A 50 -6.55 1.72 -1.25
CA THR A 50 -6.45 0.60 -2.20
C THR A 50 -5.90 -0.67 -1.55
N LYS A 51 -5.79 -1.74 -2.34
CA LYS A 51 -5.14 -3.00 -1.95
C LYS A 51 -3.66 -2.81 -1.56
N THR A 52 -2.99 -1.78 -2.07
CA THR A 52 -1.56 -1.52 -1.75
C THR A 52 -1.42 -0.98 -0.34
N GLU A 53 -2.22 0.01 0.05
CA GLU A 53 -2.19 0.61 1.39
C GLU A 53 -2.70 -0.40 2.43
N GLN A 54 -3.72 -1.23 2.09
CA GLN A 54 -4.14 -2.37 2.92
C GLN A 54 -3.01 -3.38 3.16
N GLY A 55 -2.29 -3.79 2.10
CA GLY A 55 -1.14 -4.69 2.23
C GLY A 55 0.00 -4.07 3.04
N THR A 56 0.20 -2.77 2.91
CA THR A 56 1.23 -2.01 3.64
C THR A 56 0.86 -1.87 5.11
N TRP A 57 -0.40 -1.59 5.42
CA TRP A 57 -0.91 -1.57 6.79
C TRP A 57 -0.76 -2.94 7.46
N ALA A 58 -1.08 -4.03 6.77
CA ALA A 58 -0.84 -5.39 7.28
C ALA A 58 0.65 -5.64 7.58
N TYR A 59 1.55 -5.29 6.65
CA TYR A 59 2.99 -5.40 6.88
C TYR A 59 3.48 -4.55 8.07
N ILE A 60 2.96 -3.33 8.24
CA ILE A 60 3.32 -2.46 9.38
C ILE A 60 2.86 -3.08 10.70
N LYS A 61 1.62 -3.60 10.75
CA LYS A 61 1.07 -4.31 11.93
C LYS A 61 1.88 -5.52 12.37
N ASP A 62 2.44 -6.27 11.42
CA ASP A 62 3.20 -7.49 11.69
C ASP A 62 4.69 -7.21 11.99
N THR A 63 5.23 -6.07 11.53
CA THR A 63 6.67 -5.74 11.59
C THR A 63 7.04 -4.73 12.68
N PHE A 64 6.14 -3.80 13.02
CA PHE A 64 6.43 -2.68 13.93
C PHE A 64 5.65 -2.79 15.25
N ASN A 65 6.26 -2.27 16.31
CA ASN A 65 5.64 -2.22 17.64
C ASN A 65 4.78 -0.96 17.77
N PHE A 66 3.59 -1.09 18.36
CA PHE A 66 2.66 0.02 18.61
C PHE A 66 2.60 0.35 20.11
N ASP A 67 2.29 1.60 20.44
CA ASP A 67 1.80 1.96 21.77
C ASP A 67 0.38 1.42 22.02
N ALA A 68 0.01 1.27 23.29
CA ALA A 68 -1.28 0.70 23.67
C ALA A 68 -2.44 1.59 23.20
N GLY A 69 -3.46 1.01 22.58
CA GLY A 69 -4.62 1.74 22.02
C GLY A 69 -4.37 2.38 20.65
N VAL A 70 -3.11 2.57 20.23
CA VAL A 70 -2.78 3.23 18.95
C VAL A 70 -3.21 2.37 17.76
N LYS A 71 -3.01 1.06 17.85
CA LYS A 71 -3.38 0.12 16.80
C LYS A 71 -4.89 0.07 16.62
N GLU A 72 -5.63 -0.08 17.72
CA GLU A 72 -7.08 -0.13 17.73
C GLU A 72 -7.69 1.15 17.14
N HIS A 73 -7.13 2.32 17.52
CA HIS A 73 -7.59 3.61 17.01
C HIS A 73 -7.35 3.78 15.49
N LEU A 74 -6.21 3.31 14.98
CA LEU A 74 -5.92 3.29 13.53
C LEU A 74 -6.89 2.37 12.77
N GLU A 75 -7.21 1.20 13.32
CA GLU A 75 -8.15 0.25 12.69
C GLU A 75 -9.60 0.77 12.71
N GLU A 76 -10.00 1.51 13.75
CA GLU A 76 -11.29 2.21 13.82
C GLU A 76 -11.40 3.28 12.73
N GLN A 77 -10.41 4.20 12.62
CA GLN A 77 -10.42 5.26 11.61
C GLN A 77 -10.42 4.73 10.17
N LEU A 78 -9.61 3.70 9.89
CA LEU A 78 -9.60 3.04 8.57
C LEU A 78 -10.93 2.33 8.27
N GLY A 79 -11.56 1.72 9.28
CA GLY A 79 -12.85 1.06 9.15
C GLY A 79 -13.99 2.04 8.82
N ASP A 80 -14.01 3.21 9.46
CA ASP A 80 -14.99 4.26 9.17
C ASP A 80 -14.74 4.95 7.82
N PHE A 81 -13.47 5.12 7.43
CA PHE A 81 -13.13 5.58 6.09
C PHE A 81 -13.62 4.61 5.00
N LEU A 82 -13.42 3.31 5.18
CA LEU A 82 -13.88 2.28 4.24
C LEU A 82 -15.40 2.31 4.04
N LYS A 83 -16.19 2.32 5.12
CA LYS A 83 -17.66 2.46 5.03
C LYS A 83 -18.08 3.70 4.24
N LYS A 84 -17.38 4.83 4.44
CA LYS A 84 -17.62 6.09 3.73
C LYS A 84 -17.21 6.02 2.26
N GLN A 85 -16.15 5.29 1.93
CA GLN A 85 -15.71 5.04 0.56
C GLN A 85 -16.72 4.18 -0.20
N GLU A 86 -17.20 3.08 0.41
CA GLU A 86 -18.24 2.20 -0.14
C GLU A 86 -19.55 2.97 -0.39
N ALA A 87 -20.01 3.76 0.58
CA ALA A 87 -21.19 4.60 0.42
C ALA A 87 -21.06 5.64 -0.71
N ARG A 88 -19.86 6.19 -0.92
CA ARG A 88 -19.58 7.10 -2.04
C ARG A 88 -19.59 6.39 -3.39
N ALA A 89 -19.04 5.18 -3.47
CA ALA A 89 -19.04 4.37 -4.70
C ALA A 89 -20.47 4.02 -5.14
N ALA A 90 -21.30 3.54 -4.20
CA ALA A 90 -22.70 3.25 -4.44
C ALA A 90 -23.51 4.48 -4.90
N ALA A 91 -23.18 5.67 -4.38
CA ALA A 91 -23.82 6.92 -4.78
C ALA A 91 -23.42 7.39 -6.19
N SER A 92 -22.21 7.09 -6.67
CA SER A 92 -21.79 7.44 -8.03
C SER A 92 -22.41 6.53 -9.10
N GLU A 93 -22.57 5.23 -8.85
CA GLU A 93 -23.17 4.30 -9.82
C GLU A 93 -24.67 4.61 -10.07
N ALA A 94 -25.37 5.19 -9.08
CA ALA A 94 -26.76 5.65 -9.23
C ALA A 94 -26.94 6.89 -10.13
N SER A 95 -25.88 7.40 -10.77
CA SER A 95 -25.91 8.58 -11.65
C SER A 95 -25.50 8.31 -13.11
N MET A 96 -25.35 7.04 -13.49
CA MET A 96 -25.09 6.58 -14.86
C MET A 96 -26.31 5.86 -15.43
N ASP A 97 -27.34 6.66 -15.74
CA ASP A 97 -28.50 6.28 -16.57
C ASP A 97 -28.63 7.30 -17.71
N ASP A 98 -29.22 6.88 -18.83
CA ASP A 98 -29.26 7.55 -20.15
C ASP A 98 -27.91 7.70 -20.89
N GLY A 99 -27.63 6.79 -21.83
CA GLY A 99 -26.51 6.93 -22.78
C GLY A 99 -26.15 5.71 -23.63
N GLU A 100 -27.10 5.11 -24.36
CA GLU A 100 -26.77 4.14 -25.42
C GLU A 100 -25.94 4.82 -26.54
N ASP A 101 -24.73 4.32 -26.81
CA ASP A 101 -24.25 4.16 -28.20
C ASP A 101 -23.27 2.98 -28.26
N ALA A 102 -23.40 2.15 -29.29
CA ALA A 102 -22.68 0.88 -29.42
C ALA A 102 -21.43 1.04 -30.29
N GLY A 103 -20.25 0.78 -29.71
CA GLY A 103 -18.98 0.77 -30.41
C GLY A 103 -18.24 -0.55 -30.22
N GLU A 104 -18.46 -1.50 -31.12
CA GLU A 104 -17.64 -2.72 -31.23
C GLU A 104 -16.20 -2.38 -31.63
N MET A 105 -15.19 -2.91 -30.93
CA MET A 105 -13.97 -3.40 -31.60
C MET A 105 -13.17 -4.40 -30.74
N GLU A 106 -13.43 -5.67 -31.02
CA GLU A 106 -12.52 -6.84 -31.16
C GLU A 106 -11.36 -7.10 -30.18
N GLU A 107 -11.34 -8.35 -29.67
CA GLU A 107 -10.19 -9.03 -29.06
C GLU A 107 -9.19 -9.51 -30.12
N GLU A 108 -7.90 -9.28 -29.91
CA GLU A 108 -6.77 -10.18 -30.19
C GLU A 108 -5.63 -9.81 -29.19
N GLY A 109 -4.80 -10.68 -28.63
CA GLY A 109 -4.68 -12.14 -28.67
C GLY A 109 -3.29 -12.56 -28.13
N ASP A 110 -3.25 -13.54 -27.22
CA ASP A 110 -2.12 -14.43 -26.79
C ASP A 110 -0.75 -13.85 -26.35
N GLU A 111 -0.21 -14.27 -25.19
CA GLU A 111 0.88 -15.26 -24.97
C GLU A 111 2.23 -14.89 -25.64
N GLU A 112 3.40 -14.96 -25.00
CA GLU A 112 4.02 -16.17 -24.42
C GLU A 112 4.95 -15.93 -23.20
N ASN A 113 5.55 -17.03 -22.74
CA ASN A 113 6.29 -17.29 -21.50
C ASN A 113 7.84 -17.27 -21.69
N GLU A 114 8.59 -17.61 -20.63
CA GLU A 114 10.00 -18.09 -20.62
C GLU A 114 11.12 -17.03 -20.78
N GLU A 115 12.32 -17.15 -20.17
CA GLU A 115 12.80 -17.95 -19.03
C GLU A 115 14.11 -17.34 -18.45
N GLU A 116 14.46 -17.69 -17.20
CA GLU A 116 15.86 -17.81 -16.70
C GLU A 116 16.83 -16.58 -16.69
N LYS A 117 17.94 -16.51 -15.92
CA LYS A 117 18.64 -17.48 -15.04
C LYS A 117 19.50 -16.76 -13.97
N THR A 118 19.48 -17.22 -12.70
CA THR A 118 20.60 -17.19 -11.71
C THR A 118 21.23 -15.81 -11.33
N ALA A 119 22.05 -15.58 -10.29
CA ALA A 119 22.63 -16.31 -9.14
C ALA A 119 23.00 -15.25 -8.05
N GLU A 120 23.39 -15.50 -6.80
CA GLU A 120 23.51 -16.66 -5.90
C GLU A 120 23.43 -16.12 -4.44
N SER A 121 23.08 -16.95 -3.45
CA SER A 121 23.07 -16.57 -2.03
C SER A 121 24.38 -16.95 -1.32
N LYS A 122 25.10 -15.98 -0.72
CA LYS A 122 26.15 -16.25 0.29
C LYS A 122 26.16 -15.26 1.47
N ARG A 123 25.37 -15.58 2.51
CA ARG A 123 25.65 -15.14 3.90
C ARG A 123 26.53 -16.18 4.60
N LYS A 124 27.79 -15.88 4.94
CA LYS A 124 28.44 -16.53 6.11
C LYS A 124 29.59 -15.76 6.75
N LYS A 125 29.34 -15.39 8.02
CA LYS A 125 30.23 -15.12 9.16
C LYS A 125 31.76 -15.32 9.01
N GLN A 126 32.51 -14.30 9.42
CA GLN A 126 33.64 -14.27 10.39
C GLN A 126 33.97 -12.77 10.57
N LYS A 127 34.01 -12.11 11.74
CA LYS A 127 34.20 -12.41 13.16
C LYS A 127 35.63 -12.80 13.59
N THR A 128 36.21 -11.87 14.36
CA THR A 128 37.30 -11.94 15.38
C THR A 128 38.76 -12.14 14.99
N ASN A 129 39.56 -11.23 15.59
CA ASN A 129 41.00 -11.20 15.85
C ASN A 129 41.96 -11.18 14.64
#